data_AF-A0A2N6ARU4-F1
#
_entry.id   AF-A0A2N6ARU4-F1
#
_cell.length_a   1.000
_cell.length_b   1.000
_cell.length_c   1.000
_cell.angle_alpha   90.00
_cell.angle_beta   90.00
_cell.angle_gamma   90.00
#
_symmetry.space_group_name_H-M   'P 1'
#
loop_
_entity.id
_entity.type
_entity.pdbx_description
1 polymer ?
#
loop_
_entity_poly.entity_id
_entity_poly.type
_entity_poly.pdbx_seq_one_letter_code
_entity_poly.pdbx_strand_id
1 'polypeptide(L)'
;MPAPPPGTEWSEFVYVIGGYGWKARFIKSDGKIFTATEEAQYNLETKGWVAYHYQEDKAYNQGCFTCHTTGGVQEGSWNAQTAGLGNFSEPGVRCEGCHGPGGDHVSSPSTVKLPNQGRDLTHERCGDCHQRGGRTNAIPASGGYIKHHEQFNEMMASKHGTGLICGTCHDTHIAGRYPGAAGEGLKAITKECSTCHADRAITINGEVKNIDCIDCHMPMASKSAVGKQKGNGWEGDVKTHIFKINTDAVTKDAMFTEDGSAVALDNDGMAAVTLDFACLACHQSKDVTWASSYAKNIHDGITTDVDPMAASLAHFALEQNYPNPFNPETSIRYIVPRFAHVQIDILDAYGRVLETIVNQPREAGSYTANFNGDNHVSGVYFYRMTAGDVTLVRKMILMK
;
A
#
# COMPACT_ATOMS: atom_id res chain seq x y z
N MET A 1 -5.95 6.32 19.34
CA MET A 1 -4.89 7.33 19.55
C MET A 1 -3.91 6.79 20.58
N PRO A 2 -2.60 7.03 20.42
CA PRO A 2 -1.62 6.69 21.46
C PRO A 2 -1.82 7.56 22.71
N ALA A 3 -1.22 7.14 23.82
CA ALA A 3 -1.04 7.95 25.02
C ALA A 3 -0.22 9.23 24.71
N PRO A 4 -0.26 10.28 25.55
CA PRO A 4 0.61 11.43 25.39
C PRO A 4 2.09 11.02 25.52
N PRO A 5 3.04 11.84 25.04
CA PRO A 5 4.47 11.61 25.21
C PRO A 5 4.85 11.22 26.65
N PRO A 6 5.79 10.29 26.84
CA PRO A 6 6.21 9.89 28.19
C PRO A 6 6.63 11.09 29.05
N GLY A 7 6.15 11.12 30.29
CA GLY A 7 6.40 12.23 31.22
C GLY A 7 5.56 13.49 30.97
N THR A 8 4.53 13.40 30.13
CA THR A 8 3.58 14.50 29.87
C THR A 8 2.13 14.05 30.07
N GLU A 9 1.23 15.02 30.24
CA GLU A 9 -0.20 14.79 30.41
C GLU A 9 -1.03 15.37 29.26
N TRP A 10 -2.21 14.81 29.00
CA TRP A 10 -3.10 15.31 27.93
C TRP A 10 -3.48 16.79 28.08
N SER A 11 -3.51 17.31 29.30
CA SER A 11 -3.78 18.73 29.57
C SER A 11 -2.75 19.69 28.95
N GLU A 12 -1.58 19.19 28.56
CA GLU A 12 -0.54 19.99 27.92
C GLU A 12 -0.76 20.15 26.42
N PHE A 13 -1.65 19.35 25.82
CA PHE A 13 -1.85 19.29 24.37
C PHE A 13 -3.26 19.68 23.97
N VAL A 14 -3.34 20.42 22.87
CA VAL A 14 -4.60 20.90 22.29
C VAL A 14 -4.94 20.18 20.99
N TYR A 15 -3.94 19.70 20.25
CA TYR A 15 -4.13 18.92 19.03
C TYR A 15 -3.12 17.78 18.89
N VAL A 16 -3.52 16.78 18.10
CA VAL A 16 -2.63 15.72 17.62
C VAL A 16 -2.66 15.72 16.10
N ILE A 17 -1.49 15.88 15.46
CA ILE A 17 -1.35 15.68 14.02
C ILE A 17 -1.13 14.19 13.76
N GLY A 18 -2.01 13.58 12.96
CA GLY A 18 -1.98 12.16 12.66
C GLY A 18 -2.69 11.33 13.72
N GLY A 19 -2.03 10.30 14.26
CA GLY A 19 -2.57 9.46 15.34
C GLY A 19 -3.50 8.33 14.89
N TYR A 20 -3.73 8.18 13.59
CA TYR A 20 -4.49 7.08 12.99
C TYR A 20 -3.79 6.46 11.77
N GLY A 21 -2.96 7.19 11.03
CA GLY A 21 -2.26 6.70 9.84
C GLY A 21 -0.89 6.09 10.15
N TRP A 22 0.13 6.94 10.16
CA TRP A 22 1.55 6.52 10.25
C TRP A 22 2.21 6.87 11.58
N LYS A 23 1.96 8.08 12.05
CA LYS A 23 2.58 8.68 13.24
C LYS A 23 1.62 9.62 13.97
N ALA A 24 1.89 9.90 15.24
CA ALA A 24 1.25 10.94 16.02
C ALA A 24 2.29 11.98 16.47
N ARG A 25 1.93 13.26 16.37
CA ARG A 25 2.69 14.39 16.90
C ARG A 25 1.78 15.30 17.70
N PHE A 26 2.30 15.89 18.77
CA PHE A 26 1.50 16.53 19.80
C PHE A 26 1.75 18.03 19.81
N ILE A 27 0.68 18.82 19.83
CA ILE A 27 0.73 20.28 19.72
C ILE A 27 0.29 20.84 21.06
N LYS A 28 1.15 21.65 21.66
CA LYS A 28 0.96 22.28 22.96
C LYS A 28 0.02 23.49 22.87
N SER A 29 -0.53 23.91 24.01
CA SER A 29 -1.42 25.07 24.08
C SER A 29 -0.76 26.38 23.64
N ASP A 30 0.55 26.52 23.85
CA ASP A 30 1.39 27.64 23.38
C ASP A 30 1.64 27.63 21.86
N GLY A 31 1.08 26.65 21.16
CA GLY A 31 1.18 26.44 19.73
C GLY A 31 2.51 25.89 19.25
N LYS A 32 3.32 25.33 20.14
CA LYS A 32 4.53 24.60 19.77
C LYS A 32 4.24 23.13 19.54
N ILE A 33 4.91 22.53 18.57
CA ILE A 33 4.97 21.08 18.43
C ILE A 33 5.89 20.54 19.52
N PHE A 34 5.48 19.48 20.20
CA PHE A 34 6.30 18.85 21.22
C PHE A 34 7.54 18.21 20.59
N THR A 35 8.70 18.68 21.03
CA THR A 35 10.04 18.26 20.55
C THR A 35 11.05 18.11 21.70
N ALA A 36 10.57 18.17 22.96
CA ALA A 36 11.41 18.35 24.14
C ALA A 36 12.20 17.08 24.55
N THR A 37 11.78 15.90 24.11
CA THR A 37 12.42 14.61 24.41
C THR A 37 12.72 13.84 23.14
N GLU A 38 13.53 12.80 23.25
CA GLU A 38 13.71 11.81 22.17
C GLU A 38 12.45 10.95 21.94
N GLU A 39 11.38 11.19 22.70
CA GLU A 39 10.10 10.49 22.63
C GLU A 39 8.98 11.45 22.20
N ALA A 40 9.21 12.19 21.11
CA ALA A 40 8.34 13.28 20.66
C ALA A 40 7.32 12.87 19.57
N GLN A 41 7.61 11.81 18.82
CA GLN A 41 6.72 11.26 17.79
C GLN A 41 6.45 9.79 18.08
N TYR A 42 5.18 9.40 18.07
CA TYR A 42 4.79 8.01 18.18
C TYR A 42 4.58 7.40 16.79
N ASN A 43 5.30 6.32 16.48
CA ASN A 43 5.14 5.58 15.23
C ASN A 43 4.13 4.45 15.41
N LEU A 44 3.07 4.43 14.59
CA LEU A 44 1.94 3.51 14.78
C LEU A 44 2.31 2.06 14.39
N GLU A 45 3.15 1.87 13.37
CA GLU A 45 3.60 0.54 12.94
C GLU A 45 4.49 -0.13 13.98
N THR A 46 5.52 0.57 14.46
CA THR A 46 6.49 0.01 15.43
C THR A 46 6.00 0.06 16.87
N LYS A 47 4.90 0.78 17.15
CA LYS A 47 4.40 1.07 18.50
C LYS A 47 5.47 1.70 19.41
N GLY A 48 6.36 2.48 18.81
CA GLY A 48 7.52 3.04 19.47
C GLY A 48 7.60 4.55 19.34
N TRP A 49 8.23 5.17 20.33
CA TRP A 49 8.55 6.59 20.32
C TRP A 49 9.89 6.85 19.64
N VAL A 50 9.97 7.97 18.91
CA VAL A 50 11.19 8.43 18.25
C VAL A 50 11.32 9.95 18.37
N ALA A 51 12.56 10.43 18.22
CA ALA A 51 12.85 11.85 18.23
C ALA A 51 12.22 12.53 17.01
N TYR A 52 11.76 13.77 17.20
CA TYR A 52 11.28 14.62 16.13
C TYR A 52 11.71 16.06 16.40
N HIS A 53 12.61 16.59 15.57
CA HIS A 53 13.19 17.94 15.74
C HIS A 53 13.64 18.19 17.19
N TYR A 54 14.36 17.23 17.77
CA TYR A 54 14.70 17.22 19.20
C TYR A 54 15.34 18.55 19.63
N GLN A 55 14.76 19.17 20.67
CA GLN A 55 15.14 20.47 21.22
C GLN A 55 14.99 21.67 20.28
N GLU A 56 14.39 21.52 19.10
CA GLU A 56 14.07 22.65 18.23
C GLU A 56 12.76 23.33 18.67
N ASP A 57 12.75 24.66 18.62
CA ASP A 57 11.54 25.46 18.83
C ASP A 57 10.68 25.47 17.55
N LYS A 58 9.77 24.51 17.43
CA LYS A 58 8.97 24.31 16.22
C LYS A 58 7.52 24.73 16.42
N ALA A 59 7.10 25.79 15.74
CA ALA A 59 5.73 26.29 15.80
C ALA A 59 4.76 25.47 14.94
N TYR A 60 3.54 25.28 15.43
CA TYR A 60 2.38 24.87 14.66
C TYR A 60 1.70 26.12 14.09
N ASN A 61 1.96 26.37 12.81
CA ASN A 61 1.57 27.61 12.13
C ASN A 61 0.97 27.32 10.74
N GLN A 62 0.77 28.38 9.95
CA GLN A 62 0.17 28.30 8.61
C GLN A 62 0.78 27.20 7.71
N GLY A 63 2.10 26.98 7.74
CA GLY A 63 2.74 25.93 6.94
C GLY A 63 2.30 24.51 7.32
N CYS A 64 1.83 24.31 8.55
CA CYS A 64 1.17 23.06 8.96
C CYS A 64 -0.34 23.08 8.66
N PHE A 65 -0.98 24.24 8.79
CA PHE A 65 -2.43 24.40 8.59
C PHE A 65 -2.84 24.05 7.17
N THR A 66 -2.04 24.42 6.17
CA THR A 66 -2.26 24.14 4.75
C THR A 66 -2.65 22.68 4.50
N CYS A 67 -2.00 21.73 5.19
CA CYS A 67 -2.22 20.30 4.95
C CYS A 67 -2.98 19.57 6.07
N HIS A 68 -3.24 20.23 7.20
CA HIS A 68 -3.77 19.59 8.41
C HIS A 68 -5.02 20.25 9.00
N THR A 69 -5.54 21.30 8.36
CA THR A 69 -6.72 22.05 8.81
C THR A 69 -7.57 22.48 7.62
N THR A 70 -8.71 23.11 7.91
CA THR A 70 -9.58 23.73 6.91
C THR A 70 -9.62 25.24 7.15
N GLY A 71 -9.46 26.02 6.07
CA GLY A 71 -9.47 27.49 6.15
C GLY A 71 -8.22 28.08 6.83
N GLY A 72 -7.06 27.42 6.71
CA GLY A 72 -5.81 27.89 7.30
C GLY A 72 -5.33 29.22 6.69
N VAL A 73 -5.10 30.22 7.53
CA VAL A 73 -4.60 31.56 7.16
C VAL A 73 -3.37 31.93 7.98
N GLN A 74 -2.56 32.85 7.44
CA GLN A 74 -1.30 33.27 8.06
C GLN A 74 -1.52 34.23 9.24
N GLU A 75 -2.56 35.05 9.19
CA GLU A 75 -2.85 36.06 10.19
C GLU A 75 -3.70 35.53 11.35
N GLY A 76 -3.59 36.22 12.50
CA GLY A 76 -4.43 35.97 13.66
C GLY A 76 -3.85 34.96 14.65
N SER A 77 -4.76 34.30 15.35
CA SER A 77 -4.48 33.37 16.43
C SER A 77 -5.59 32.33 16.55
N TRP A 78 -5.23 31.05 16.52
CA TRP A 78 -6.18 29.96 16.73
C TRP A 78 -6.49 29.69 18.22
N ASN A 79 -5.72 30.25 19.15
CA ASN A 79 -6.08 30.35 20.57
C ASN A 79 -5.43 31.60 21.24
N ALA A 80 -5.71 31.83 22.52
CA ALA A 80 -5.25 33.01 23.26
C ALA A 80 -3.71 33.13 23.43
N GLN A 81 -2.97 32.03 23.27
CA GLN A 81 -1.52 31.93 23.46
C GLN A 81 -0.74 31.90 22.13
N THR A 82 -1.43 31.91 20.97
CA THR A 82 -0.81 31.66 19.66
C THR A 82 -0.87 32.86 18.74
N ALA A 83 -0.77 34.06 19.31
CA ALA A 83 -0.74 35.31 18.57
C ALA A 83 0.37 35.29 17.51
N GLY A 84 0.00 35.52 16.25
CA GLY A 84 0.95 35.55 15.13
C GLY A 84 1.31 34.19 14.55
N LEU A 85 0.73 33.08 15.04
CA LEU A 85 0.89 31.75 14.45
C LEU A 85 -0.15 31.42 13.38
N GLY A 86 -1.09 32.34 13.12
CA GLY A 86 -2.18 32.18 12.16
C GLY A 86 -3.44 31.62 12.78
N ASN A 87 -4.42 31.31 11.94
CA ASN A 87 -5.72 30.76 12.35
C ASN A 87 -6.24 29.72 11.35
N PHE A 88 -7.24 28.94 11.73
CA PHE A 88 -7.97 28.04 10.85
C PHE A 88 -9.43 27.93 11.30
N SER A 89 -10.32 27.56 10.38
CA SER A 89 -11.76 27.43 10.67
C SER A 89 -12.09 26.12 11.38
N GLU A 90 -11.50 25.01 10.93
CA GLU A 90 -11.75 23.69 11.50
C GLU A 90 -10.49 22.81 11.56
N PRO A 91 -10.37 21.94 12.58
CA PRO A 91 -9.30 20.95 12.63
C PRO A 91 -9.52 19.83 11.60
N GLY A 92 -8.42 19.43 10.96
CA GLY A 92 -8.42 18.45 9.87
C GLY A 92 -8.87 19.03 8.53
N VAL A 93 -8.60 18.31 7.45
CA VAL A 93 -9.11 18.63 6.12
C VAL A 93 -10.57 18.18 6.04
N ARG A 94 -11.48 19.15 5.93
CA ARG A 94 -12.94 18.98 5.85
C ARG A 94 -13.41 19.33 4.44
N CYS A 95 -14.72 19.27 4.22
CA CYS A 95 -15.35 19.54 2.92
C CYS A 95 -14.85 20.85 2.32
N GLU A 96 -14.83 21.93 3.12
CA GLU A 96 -14.43 23.26 2.65
C GLU A 96 -12.92 23.39 2.39
N GLY A 97 -12.10 22.47 2.90
CA GLY A 97 -10.67 22.41 2.57
C GLY A 97 -10.43 22.10 1.09
N CYS A 98 -11.34 21.34 0.47
CA CYS A 98 -11.27 20.98 -0.95
C CYS A 98 -12.29 21.73 -1.81
N HIS A 99 -13.46 22.08 -1.26
CA HIS A 99 -14.55 22.76 -1.97
C HIS A 99 -14.64 24.26 -1.69
N GLY A 100 -13.74 24.82 -0.87
CA GLY A 100 -13.86 26.21 -0.43
C GLY A 100 -15.06 26.45 0.50
N PRO A 101 -15.20 27.67 1.05
CA PRO A 101 -16.22 28.01 2.04
C PRO A 101 -17.63 27.93 1.45
N GLY A 102 -18.48 27.07 2.02
CA GLY A 102 -19.88 26.91 1.63
C GLY A 102 -20.72 28.16 1.91
N GLY A 103 -20.37 28.90 2.97
CA GLY A 103 -21.03 30.16 3.34
C GLY A 103 -20.97 31.21 2.22
N ASP A 104 -19.87 31.28 1.48
CA ASP A 104 -19.70 32.23 0.38
C ASP A 104 -20.67 31.90 -0.78
N HIS A 105 -20.86 30.60 -1.06
CA HIS A 105 -21.84 30.15 -2.03
C HIS A 105 -23.28 30.48 -1.60
N VAL A 106 -23.64 30.25 -0.34
CA VAL A 106 -24.98 30.60 0.19
C VAL A 106 -25.23 32.11 0.09
N SER A 107 -24.21 32.92 0.38
CA SER A 107 -24.31 34.39 0.34
C SER A 107 -24.43 34.95 -1.08
N SER A 108 -23.84 34.28 -2.08
CA SER A 108 -23.74 34.76 -3.45
C SER A 108 -23.80 33.61 -4.48
N PRO A 109 -24.93 32.88 -4.60
CA PRO A 109 -25.00 31.61 -5.32
C PRO A 109 -24.86 31.73 -6.85
N SER A 110 -25.13 32.92 -7.39
CA SER A 110 -24.97 33.22 -8.82
C SER A 110 -23.51 33.44 -9.22
N THR A 111 -22.67 33.95 -8.31
CA THR A 111 -21.28 34.37 -8.59
C THR A 111 -20.23 33.46 -7.95
N VAL A 112 -20.47 32.93 -6.76
CA VAL A 112 -19.59 31.96 -6.11
C VAL A 112 -20.04 30.56 -6.50
N LYS A 113 -19.32 29.92 -7.41
CA LYS A 113 -19.52 28.50 -7.73
C LYS A 113 -18.66 27.68 -6.80
N LEU A 114 -19.28 26.76 -6.06
CA LEU A 114 -18.49 25.74 -5.38
C LEU A 114 -17.76 24.90 -6.44
N PRO A 115 -16.48 24.52 -6.23
CA PRO A 115 -15.76 23.58 -7.07
C PRO A 115 -16.41 22.20 -6.88
N ASN A 116 -17.52 22.00 -7.56
CA ASN A 116 -18.33 20.79 -7.43
C ASN A 116 -18.19 19.89 -8.64
N GLN A 117 -17.73 20.40 -9.80
CA GLN A 117 -17.42 19.63 -11.01
C GLN A 117 -16.41 20.37 -11.92
N GLY A 118 -15.57 19.62 -12.64
CA GLY A 118 -14.76 20.13 -13.75
C GLY A 118 -13.32 20.58 -13.41
N ARG A 119 -12.75 21.41 -14.30
CA ARG A 119 -11.36 21.91 -14.29
C ARG A 119 -10.94 22.72 -13.04
N ASP A 120 -11.87 23.03 -12.13
CA ASP A 120 -11.53 23.72 -10.87
C ASP A 120 -11.18 22.76 -9.73
N LEU A 121 -11.44 21.45 -9.92
CA LEU A 121 -10.96 20.34 -9.09
C LEU A 121 -9.77 19.60 -9.74
N THR A 122 -9.32 20.01 -10.93
CA THR A 122 -8.28 19.27 -11.66
C THR A 122 -6.93 19.50 -11.02
N HIS A 123 -6.34 18.43 -10.47
CA HIS A 123 -4.92 18.25 -10.11
C HIS A 123 -4.38 19.20 -9.03
N GLU A 124 -4.57 20.49 -9.22
CA GLU A 124 -4.02 21.61 -8.48
C GLU A 124 -4.27 21.54 -6.97
N ARG A 125 -5.51 21.28 -6.54
CA ARG A 125 -5.84 21.31 -5.09
C ARG A 125 -5.20 20.17 -4.29
N CYS A 126 -5.02 18.99 -4.90
CA CYS A 126 -4.32 17.90 -4.24
C CYS A 126 -2.84 18.30 -3.97
N GLY A 127 -2.23 18.98 -4.95
CA GLY A 127 -0.92 19.60 -4.85
C GLY A 127 -0.85 20.83 -3.93
N ASP A 128 -1.91 21.20 -3.22
CA ASP A 128 -1.77 22.17 -2.12
C ASP A 128 -1.16 21.49 -0.89
N CYS A 129 -1.36 20.17 -0.77
CA CYS A 129 -0.96 19.38 0.39
C CYS A 129 0.03 18.25 0.07
N HIS A 130 -0.14 17.61 -1.09
CA HIS A 130 0.61 16.43 -1.53
C HIS A 130 1.82 16.77 -2.40
N GLN A 131 2.50 17.89 -2.10
CA GLN A 131 3.79 18.25 -2.69
C GLN A 131 4.69 19.00 -1.72
N ARG A 132 5.96 19.07 -2.09
CA ARG A 132 6.92 20.10 -1.65
C ARG A 132 7.58 20.77 -2.85
N GLY A 133 8.03 22.00 -2.62
CA GLY A 133 8.78 22.77 -3.62
C GLY A 133 7.92 23.33 -4.75
N GLY A 134 6.60 23.27 -4.63
CA GLY A 134 5.63 23.73 -5.61
C GLY A 134 5.12 22.61 -6.52
N ARG A 135 4.22 22.98 -7.43
CA ARG A 135 3.59 22.07 -8.41
C ARG A 135 4.56 21.75 -9.55
N THR A 136 5.64 21.06 -9.23
CA THR A 136 6.73 20.67 -10.14
C THR A 136 6.89 19.15 -10.16
N ASN A 137 7.77 18.63 -11.03
CA ASN A 137 8.19 17.23 -11.00
C ASN A 137 9.44 16.99 -10.11
N ALA A 138 9.91 17.99 -9.37
CA ALA A 138 10.99 17.79 -8.40
C ALA A 138 10.45 17.03 -7.19
N ILE A 139 11.06 15.90 -6.84
CA ILE A 139 10.58 15.00 -5.78
C ILE A 139 11.60 14.98 -4.65
N PRO A 140 11.38 15.72 -3.55
CA PRO A 140 12.26 15.72 -2.39
C PRO A 140 12.42 14.34 -1.74
N ALA A 141 13.66 14.01 -1.41
CA ALA A 141 14.05 12.77 -0.76
C ALA A 141 14.91 13.06 0.48
N SER A 142 15.04 12.07 1.36
CA SER A 142 15.98 12.09 2.48
C SER A 142 16.13 10.70 3.08
N GLY A 143 17.35 10.36 3.49
CA GLY A 143 17.64 9.10 4.18
C GLY A 143 17.37 7.86 3.32
N GLY A 144 17.51 7.99 1.99
CA GLY A 144 17.26 6.90 1.04
C GLY A 144 15.79 6.59 0.78
N TYR A 145 14.88 7.52 1.07
CA TYR A 145 13.45 7.42 0.78
C TYR A 145 12.93 8.73 0.19
N ILE A 146 11.87 8.65 -0.60
CA ILE A 146 11.07 9.83 -0.96
C ILE A 146 10.45 10.39 0.33
N LYS A 147 10.42 11.72 0.49
CA LYS A 147 9.73 12.32 1.63
C LYS A 147 8.22 12.03 1.51
N HIS A 148 7.53 11.90 2.65
CA HIS A 148 6.07 11.89 2.61
C HIS A 148 5.50 13.21 2.07
N HIS A 149 4.38 13.09 1.35
CA HIS A 149 3.63 14.16 0.67
C HIS A 149 4.25 14.64 -0.64
N GLU A 150 4.91 13.78 -1.43
CA GLU A 150 5.37 14.14 -2.77
C GLU A 150 4.53 13.48 -3.89
N GLN A 151 3.37 12.89 -3.57
CA GLN A 151 2.60 12.10 -4.56
C GLN A 151 2.24 12.91 -5.80
N PHE A 152 1.98 14.21 -5.64
CA PHE A 152 1.77 15.10 -6.78
C PHE A 152 3.03 15.24 -7.62
N ASN A 153 4.20 15.50 -7.01
CA ASN A 153 5.45 15.63 -7.74
C ASN A 153 5.83 14.32 -8.46
N GLU A 154 5.64 13.19 -7.79
CA GLU A 154 5.83 11.83 -8.33
C GLU A 154 4.94 11.59 -9.57
N MET A 155 3.67 11.98 -9.47
CA MET A 155 2.69 11.91 -10.56
C MET A 155 3.16 12.77 -11.76
N MET A 156 3.60 14.00 -11.51
CA MET A 156 4.13 14.90 -12.54
C MET A 156 5.41 14.39 -13.20
N ALA A 157 6.23 13.61 -12.50
CA ALA A 157 7.43 12.95 -13.02
C ALA A 157 7.13 11.61 -13.71
N SER A 158 5.91 11.43 -14.24
CA SER A 158 5.49 10.19 -14.90
C SER A 158 4.67 10.47 -16.16
N LYS A 159 4.57 9.46 -17.03
CA LYS A 159 3.76 9.54 -18.25
C LYS A 159 2.27 9.76 -18.00
N HIS A 160 1.78 9.40 -16.82
CA HIS A 160 0.39 9.64 -16.44
C HIS A 160 0.15 11.12 -16.06
N GLY A 161 1.19 11.88 -15.68
CA GLY A 161 1.07 13.25 -15.16
C GLY A 161 0.57 14.27 -16.19
N THR A 162 0.64 13.94 -17.48
CA THR A 162 0.16 14.82 -18.56
C THR A 162 -1.29 14.55 -18.98
N GLY A 163 -1.88 13.43 -18.56
CA GLY A 163 -3.19 12.97 -19.06
C GLY A 163 -4.18 12.49 -18.00
N LEU A 164 -3.74 12.17 -16.79
CA LEU A 164 -4.59 11.69 -15.71
C LEU A 164 -4.54 12.65 -14.50
N ILE A 165 -5.60 12.63 -13.70
CA ILE A 165 -5.66 13.37 -12.43
C ILE A 165 -5.82 12.41 -11.26
N CYS A 166 -5.57 12.87 -10.03
CA CYS A 166 -5.71 12.05 -8.82
C CYS A 166 -7.09 11.38 -8.75
N GLY A 167 -8.15 12.15 -9.04
CA GLY A 167 -9.54 11.66 -9.08
C GLY A 167 -9.86 10.70 -10.23
N THR A 168 -8.94 10.48 -11.18
CA THR A 168 -9.11 9.44 -12.21
C THR A 168 -9.03 8.04 -11.61
N CYS A 169 -8.19 7.87 -10.58
CA CYS A 169 -7.97 6.58 -9.92
C CYS A 169 -8.51 6.55 -8.50
N HIS A 170 -8.68 7.71 -7.85
CA HIS A 170 -9.12 7.80 -6.46
C HIS A 170 -10.52 8.38 -6.32
N ASP A 171 -11.30 7.81 -5.42
CA ASP A 171 -12.44 8.52 -4.81
C ASP A 171 -11.90 9.45 -3.72
N THR A 172 -12.08 10.75 -3.90
CA THR A 172 -11.57 11.78 -2.99
C THR A 172 -12.30 11.83 -1.65
N HIS A 173 -13.44 11.15 -1.51
CA HIS A 173 -14.19 11.09 -0.26
C HIS A 173 -13.82 9.88 0.60
N ILE A 174 -13.03 8.94 0.07
CA ILE A 174 -12.69 7.70 0.74
C ILE A 174 -11.18 7.65 1.00
N ALA A 175 -10.80 7.50 2.27
CA ALA A 175 -9.40 7.40 2.64
C ALA A 175 -8.75 6.13 2.07
N GLY A 176 -7.72 6.30 1.24
CA GLY A 176 -6.99 5.17 0.64
C GLY A 176 -6.33 4.22 1.65
N ARG A 177 -5.96 4.70 2.85
CA ARG A 177 -5.36 3.86 3.91
C ARG A 177 -6.38 2.99 4.65
N TYR A 178 -7.62 3.47 4.79
CA TYR A 178 -8.67 2.79 5.54
C TYR A 178 -9.98 2.75 4.73
N PRO A 179 -9.96 2.15 3.53
CA PRO A 179 -11.10 2.19 2.63
C PRO A 179 -12.34 1.51 3.22
N GLY A 180 -12.17 0.49 4.07
CA GLY A 180 -13.28 -0.20 4.74
C GLY A 180 -14.08 0.67 5.71
N ALA A 181 -13.57 1.84 6.11
CA ALA A 181 -14.31 2.79 6.93
C ALA A 181 -15.45 3.50 6.16
N ALA A 182 -15.44 3.46 4.82
CA ALA A 182 -16.48 4.11 4.01
C ALA A 182 -17.80 3.34 3.98
N GLY A 183 -17.80 2.04 4.32
CA GLY A 183 -18.98 1.18 4.25
C GLY A 183 -18.93 0.21 3.06
N GLU A 184 -19.86 -0.74 3.04
CA GLU A 184 -19.88 -1.82 2.06
C GLU A 184 -20.10 -1.31 0.63
N GLY A 185 -19.36 -1.87 -0.33
CA GLY A 185 -19.48 -1.55 -1.75
C GLY A 185 -18.74 -0.28 -2.21
N LEU A 186 -18.23 0.53 -1.30
CA LEU A 186 -17.45 1.73 -1.61
C LEU A 186 -15.96 1.42 -1.72
N LYS A 187 -15.29 2.01 -2.71
CA LYS A 187 -13.86 1.77 -2.99
C LYS A 187 -13.10 3.08 -3.11
N ALA A 188 -11.98 3.19 -2.39
CA ALA A 188 -11.07 4.31 -2.53
C ALA A 188 -10.41 4.37 -3.92
N ILE A 189 -10.29 3.22 -4.58
CA ILE A 189 -9.76 3.12 -5.94
C ILE A 189 -10.93 2.92 -6.90
N THR A 190 -11.11 3.87 -7.81
CA THR A 190 -12.21 3.89 -8.78
C THR A 190 -11.80 3.28 -10.12
N LYS A 191 -10.49 3.15 -10.38
CA LYS A 191 -9.96 2.64 -11.64
C LYS A 191 -8.72 1.77 -11.43
N GLU A 192 -8.83 0.51 -11.83
CA GLU A 192 -7.73 -0.46 -11.77
C GLU A 192 -6.79 -0.31 -12.96
N CYS A 193 -5.50 -0.63 -12.79
CA CYS A 193 -4.49 -0.53 -13.85
C CYS A 193 -4.87 -1.37 -15.09
N SER A 194 -5.42 -2.56 -14.88
CA SER A 194 -5.83 -3.49 -15.93
C SER A 194 -6.94 -2.95 -16.85
N THR A 195 -7.67 -1.91 -16.43
CA THR A 195 -8.68 -1.25 -17.28
C THR A 195 -8.06 -0.52 -18.47
N CYS A 196 -6.81 -0.08 -18.37
CA CYS A 196 -6.06 0.57 -19.45
C CYS A 196 -4.86 -0.27 -19.92
N HIS A 197 -4.35 -1.16 -19.07
CA HIS A 197 -3.20 -2.03 -19.32
C HIS A 197 -3.59 -3.51 -19.32
N ALA A 198 -4.62 -3.86 -20.11
CA ALA A 198 -5.16 -5.22 -20.16
C ALA A 198 -4.16 -6.27 -20.69
N ASP A 199 -3.12 -5.82 -21.40
CA ASP A 199 -2.05 -6.64 -22.00
C ASP A 199 -0.83 -6.83 -21.07
N ARG A 200 -0.93 -6.45 -19.79
CA ARG A 200 0.21 -6.43 -18.84
C ARG A 200 0.14 -7.48 -17.74
N ALA A 201 -0.61 -8.55 -17.92
CA ALA A 201 -0.57 -9.68 -16.99
C ALA A 201 0.85 -10.28 -16.92
N ILE A 202 1.28 -10.68 -15.72
CA ILE A 202 2.56 -11.38 -15.54
C ILE A 202 2.33 -12.87 -15.73
N THR A 203 3.08 -13.47 -16.64
CA THR A 203 3.01 -14.91 -16.92
C THR A 203 4.36 -15.56 -16.58
N ILE A 204 4.35 -16.63 -15.78
CA ILE A 204 5.56 -17.42 -15.47
C ILE A 204 5.30 -18.86 -15.86
N ASN A 205 6.16 -19.42 -16.72
CA ASN A 205 6.03 -20.77 -17.30
C ASN A 205 4.65 -21.00 -17.95
N GLY A 206 4.13 -19.99 -18.65
CA GLY A 206 2.82 -20.06 -19.32
C GLY A 206 1.60 -19.86 -18.40
N GLU A 207 1.81 -19.68 -17.08
CA GLU A 207 0.73 -19.42 -16.13
C GLU A 207 0.65 -17.96 -15.70
N VAL A 208 -0.54 -17.37 -15.83
CA VAL A 208 -0.81 -16.03 -15.29
C VAL A 208 -0.69 -16.05 -13.77
N LYS A 209 0.12 -15.14 -13.22
CA LYS A 209 0.29 -14.99 -11.78
C LYS A 209 -0.61 -13.88 -11.24
N ASN A 210 -1.27 -14.17 -10.13
CA ASN A 210 -2.15 -13.24 -9.45
C ASN A 210 -1.33 -12.33 -8.53
N ILE A 211 -0.73 -11.29 -9.12
CA ILE A 211 0.06 -10.26 -8.44
C ILE A 211 -0.59 -8.92 -8.72
N ASP A 212 -0.82 -8.10 -7.70
CA ASP A 212 -1.41 -6.78 -7.89
C ASP A 212 -0.38 -5.84 -8.53
N CYS A 213 -0.78 -5.07 -9.55
CA CYS A 213 0.14 -4.18 -10.27
C CYS A 213 0.87 -3.22 -9.32
N ILE A 214 0.17 -2.78 -8.27
CA ILE A 214 0.65 -1.84 -7.25
C ILE A 214 1.73 -2.43 -6.33
N ASP A 215 1.97 -3.74 -6.36
CA ASP A 215 3.03 -4.36 -5.55
C ASP A 215 4.41 -4.04 -6.11
N CYS A 216 4.52 -3.98 -7.44
CA CYS A 216 5.77 -3.67 -8.14
C CYS A 216 5.83 -2.23 -8.65
N HIS A 217 4.70 -1.69 -9.15
CA HIS A 217 4.65 -0.36 -9.76
C HIS A 217 4.29 0.76 -8.78
N MET A 218 3.87 0.43 -7.56
CA MET A 218 3.66 1.41 -6.48
C MET A 218 4.16 0.84 -5.14
N PRO A 219 5.45 0.42 -5.07
CA PRO A 219 6.01 -0.11 -3.84
C PRO A 219 6.10 1.00 -2.78
N MET A 220 6.32 0.61 -1.53
CA MET A 220 6.51 1.58 -0.45
C MET A 220 7.92 2.21 -0.58
N ALA A 221 8.08 3.22 -1.42
CA ALA A 221 9.36 3.93 -1.59
C ALA A 221 9.41 5.28 -0.84
N SER A 222 8.28 5.72 -0.30
CA SER A 222 8.16 6.98 0.43
C SER A 222 8.07 6.74 1.95
N LYS A 223 8.68 7.64 2.74
CA LYS A 223 8.73 7.55 4.20
C LYS A 223 8.00 8.71 4.88
N SER A 224 6.96 8.35 5.62
CA SER A 224 6.23 9.19 6.56
C SER A 224 6.76 9.00 7.98
N ALA A 225 6.77 7.78 8.49
CA ALA A 225 7.16 7.44 9.85
C ALA A 225 8.27 6.39 9.90
N VAL A 226 8.10 5.30 9.16
CA VAL A 226 8.99 4.14 9.19
C VAL A 226 9.59 3.90 7.81
N GLY A 227 10.87 3.58 7.81
CA GLY A 227 11.56 3.01 6.66
C GLY A 227 12.50 1.95 7.20
N LYS A 228 12.52 0.79 6.55
CA LYS A 228 13.34 -0.36 6.94
C LYS A 228 14.00 -1.01 5.73
N GLN A 229 15.13 -1.62 6.00
CA GLN A 229 15.76 -2.56 5.09
C GLN A 229 15.18 -3.96 5.35
N LYS A 230 14.82 -4.68 4.30
CA LYS A 230 14.26 -6.04 4.32
C LYS A 230 15.20 -6.97 3.57
N GLY A 231 16.19 -7.53 4.28
CA GLY A 231 17.31 -8.23 3.65
C GLY A 231 18.04 -7.30 2.68
N ASN A 232 18.04 -7.65 1.40
CA ASN A 232 18.61 -6.81 0.34
C ASN A 232 17.61 -5.79 -0.24
N GLY A 233 16.36 -5.79 0.19
CA GLY A 233 15.33 -4.84 -0.24
C GLY A 233 15.10 -3.69 0.72
N TRP A 234 14.28 -2.73 0.29
CA TRP A 234 13.95 -1.52 1.04
C TRP A 234 12.46 -1.24 1.02
N GLU A 235 11.91 -0.81 2.15
CA GLU A 235 10.48 -0.56 2.31
C GLU A 235 10.28 0.67 3.23
N GLY A 236 9.61 1.69 2.68
CA GLY A 236 9.03 2.80 3.43
C GLY A 236 7.64 2.43 3.98
N ASP A 237 6.77 3.41 4.11
CA ASP A 237 5.42 3.22 4.65
C ASP A 237 4.32 3.95 3.87
N VAL A 238 4.68 4.58 2.75
CA VAL A 238 3.77 5.23 1.80
C VAL A 238 4.09 4.74 0.39
N LYS A 239 3.05 4.34 -0.35
CA LYS A 239 3.17 3.91 -1.75
C LYS A 239 3.62 5.09 -2.62
N THR A 240 4.62 4.83 -3.46
CA THR A 240 5.05 5.78 -4.49
C THR A 240 4.02 5.88 -5.61
N HIS A 241 3.96 7.05 -6.23
CA HIS A 241 3.21 7.30 -7.48
C HIS A 241 4.17 7.41 -8.68
N ILE A 242 5.39 6.89 -8.54
CA ILE A 242 6.31 6.64 -9.64
C ILE A 242 6.04 5.23 -10.18
N PHE A 243 5.45 5.15 -11.37
CA PHE A 243 5.03 3.87 -11.95
C PHE A 243 6.12 3.15 -12.77
N LYS A 244 7.11 3.89 -13.28
CA LYS A 244 8.22 3.35 -14.07
C LYS A 244 9.18 2.63 -13.12
N ILE A 245 9.61 1.43 -13.50
CA ILE A 245 10.63 0.67 -12.79
C ILE A 245 11.94 0.76 -13.57
N ASN A 246 13.02 1.13 -12.90
CA ASN A 246 14.38 0.97 -13.44
C ASN A 246 14.74 -0.51 -13.34
N THR A 247 14.89 -1.17 -14.49
CA THR A 247 15.17 -2.61 -14.57
C THR A 247 16.66 -2.94 -14.60
N ASP A 248 17.54 -1.94 -14.55
CA ASP A 248 18.98 -2.15 -14.50
C ASP A 248 19.43 -2.72 -13.15
N ALA A 249 20.54 -3.47 -13.14
CA ALA A 249 21.13 -4.04 -11.93
C ALA A 249 21.89 -2.97 -11.13
N VAL A 250 21.15 -2.00 -10.57
CA VAL A 250 21.64 -0.90 -9.74
C VAL A 250 21.01 -0.96 -8.35
N THR A 251 21.71 -0.45 -7.34
CA THR A 251 21.17 -0.34 -5.98
C THR A 251 20.17 0.80 -5.86
N LYS A 252 19.48 0.88 -4.71
CA LYS A 252 18.53 1.95 -4.43
C LYS A 252 19.09 3.36 -4.61
N ASP A 253 20.40 3.55 -4.44
CA ASP A 253 21.02 4.87 -4.45
C ASP A 253 20.94 5.52 -5.84
N ALA A 254 20.85 4.71 -6.90
CA ALA A 254 20.61 5.20 -8.26
C ALA A 254 19.23 5.85 -8.45
N MET A 255 18.29 5.66 -7.52
CA MET A 255 17.00 6.35 -7.52
C MET A 255 17.12 7.82 -7.12
N PHE A 256 18.19 8.21 -6.42
CA PHE A 256 18.32 9.52 -5.82
C PHE A 256 19.44 10.32 -6.46
N THR A 257 19.40 11.65 -6.29
CA THR A 257 20.53 12.52 -6.59
C THR A 257 21.75 12.14 -5.75
N GLU A 258 22.95 12.53 -6.19
CA GLU A 258 24.21 12.18 -5.51
C GLU A 258 24.25 12.63 -4.03
N ASP A 259 23.62 13.77 -3.73
CA ASP A 259 23.46 14.29 -2.37
C ASP A 259 22.29 13.66 -1.58
N GLY A 260 21.50 12.80 -2.22
CA GLY A 260 20.32 12.13 -1.65
C GLY A 260 19.15 13.06 -1.34
N SER A 261 19.16 14.31 -1.82
CA SER A 261 18.15 15.32 -1.47
C SER A 261 16.89 15.26 -2.32
N ALA A 262 16.93 14.59 -3.48
CA ALA A 262 15.80 14.39 -4.38
C ALA A 262 15.87 13.04 -5.11
N VAL A 263 14.77 12.64 -5.75
CA VAL A 263 14.76 11.55 -6.74
C VAL A 263 15.45 12.03 -8.02
N ALA A 264 16.32 11.19 -8.58
CA ALA A 264 16.95 11.46 -9.86
C ALA A 264 15.93 11.32 -11.00
N LEU A 265 15.92 12.30 -11.89
CA LEU A 265 15.08 12.31 -13.09
C LEU A 265 15.93 12.01 -14.33
N ASP A 266 15.36 11.32 -15.31
CA ASP A 266 16.00 11.16 -16.61
C ASP A 266 15.92 12.45 -17.45
N ASN A 267 16.50 12.42 -18.65
CA ASN A 267 16.53 13.59 -19.55
C ASN A 267 15.13 14.08 -19.98
N ASP A 268 14.11 13.23 -19.86
CA ASP A 268 12.72 13.57 -20.15
C ASP A 268 11.99 14.07 -18.88
N GLY A 269 12.69 14.21 -17.76
CA GLY A 269 12.12 14.64 -16.48
C GLY A 269 11.29 13.56 -15.79
N MET A 270 11.52 12.28 -16.11
CA MET A 270 10.76 11.15 -15.57
C MET A 270 11.53 10.45 -14.45
N ALA A 271 10.81 10.06 -13.41
CA ALA A 271 11.34 9.27 -12.30
C ALA A 271 11.18 7.77 -12.55
N ALA A 272 12.02 6.95 -11.92
CA ALA A 272 11.90 5.50 -11.93
C ALA A 272 12.26 4.89 -10.57
N VAL A 273 11.49 3.89 -10.14
CA VAL A 273 11.74 3.15 -8.90
C VAL A 273 12.74 2.02 -9.15
N THR A 274 13.70 1.85 -8.25
CA THR A 274 14.71 0.77 -8.33
C THR A 274 14.16 -0.58 -7.85
N LEU A 275 14.84 -1.66 -8.26
CA LEU A 275 14.45 -3.04 -7.93
C LEU A 275 14.55 -3.37 -6.43
N ASP A 276 15.36 -2.61 -5.68
CA ASP A 276 15.44 -2.68 -4.22
C ASP A 276 14.07 -2.50 -3.56
N PHE A 277 13.26 -1.57 -4.08
CA PHE A 277 11.89 -1.33 -3.61
C PHE A 277 10.88 -2.24 -4.31
N ALA A 278 10.98 -2.39 -5.63
CA ALA A 278 9.97 -3.08 -6.43
C ALA A 278 10.00 -4.62 -6.32
N CYS A 279 11.18 -5.22 -6.12
CA CYS A 279 11.35 -6.68 -6.09
C CYS A 279 11.89 -7.17 -4.76
N LEU A 280 12.97 -6.56 -4.28
CA LEU A 280 13.74 -7.12 -3.16
C LEU A 280 13.04 -6.96 -1.80
N ALA A 281 12.02 -6.09 -1.69
CA ALA A 281 11.18 -6.00 -0.50
C ALA A 281 10.44 -7.32 -0.18
N CYS A 282 10.14 -8.12 -1.20
CA CYS A 282 9.59 -9.48 -1.10
C CYS A 282 10.69 -10.55 -1.28
N HIS A 283 11.62 -10.33 -2.21
CA HIS A 283 12.73 -11.26 -2.52
C HIS A 283 14.00 -10.94 -1.72
N GLN A 284 13.87 -10.90 -0.40
CA GLN A 284 14.85 -10.30 0.53
C GLN A 284 16.25 -10.95 0.51
N SER A 285 16.36 -12.22 0.08
CA SER A 285 17.62 -12.94 -0.01
C SER A 285 18.29 -12.86 -1.40
N LYS A 286 17.67 -12.17 -2.35
CA LYS A 286 18.15 -12.01 -3.73
C LYS A 286 18.86 -10.67 -3.88
N ASP A 287 19.64 -10.52 -4.93
CA ASP A 287 20.33 -9.26 -5.24
C ASP A 287 19.73 -8.56 -6.47
N VAL A 288 20.23 -7.35 -6.75
CA VAL A 288 19.76 -6.54 -7.88
C VAL A 288 20.09 -7.18 -9.24
N THR A 289 21.14 -8.01 -9.31
CA THR A 289 21.48 -8.77 -10.53
C THR A 289 20.41 -9.83 -10.82
N TRP A 290 20.01 -10.59 -9.80
CA TRP A 290 18.90 -11.53 -9.89
C TRP A 290 17.61 -10.80 -10.29
N ALA A 291 17.26 -9.72 -9.60
CA ALA A 291 16.02 -8.99 -9.90
C ALA A 291 16.00 -8.45 -11.34
N SER A 292 17.12 -7.88 -11.80
CA SER A 292 17.27 -7.31 -13.15
C SER A 292 17.08 -8.38 -14.24
N SER A 293 17.55 -9.61 -13.99
CA SER A 293 17.40 -10.72 -14.94
C SER A 293 15.95 -11.11 -15.25
N TYR A 294 15.01 -10.78 -14.35
CA TYR A 294 13.58 -11.05 -14.54
C TYR A 294 12.75 -9.79 -14.83
N ALA A 295 13.19 -8.62 -14.38
CA ALA A 295 12.40 -7.40 -14.43
C ALA A 295 12.22 -6.89 -15.87
N LYS A 296 13.25 -7.03 -16.72
CA LYS A 296 13.16 -6.63 -18.12
C LYS A 296 12.21 -7.55 -18.88
N ASN A 297 11.21 -6.96 -19.53
CA ASN A 297 10.20 -7.68 -20.33
C ASN A 297 9.36 -8.69 -19.52
N ILE A 298 9.20 -8.49 -18.21
CA ILE A 298 8.41 -9.39 -17.34
C ILE A 298 6.97 -9.64 -17.83
N HIS A 299 6.38 -8.65 -18.52
CA HIS A 299 5.03 -8.77 -19.09
C HIS A 299 4.98 -9.61 -20.38
N ASP A 300 6.11 -9.87 -21.02
CA ASP A 300 6.19 -10.71 -22.23
C ASP A 300 6.23 -12.22 -21.87
N GLY A 301 6.29 -12.53 -20.58
CA GLY A 301 6.36 -13.88 -20.04
C GLY A 301 7.78 -14.27 -19.62
N ILE A 302 7.88 -14.93 -18.47
CA ILE A 302 9.13 -15.49 -17.95
C ILE A 302 9.09 -17.01 -18.11
N THR A 303 10.14 -17.56 -18.72
CA THR A 303 10.44 -19.00 -18.65
C THR A 303 11.57 -19.18 -17.65
N THR A 304 11.32 -19.88 -16.57
CA THR A 304 12.34 -20.21 -15.57
C THR A 304 12.85 -21.62 -15.84
N ASP A 305 14.18 -21.81 -15.92
CA ASP A 305 14.82 -23.14 -15.96
C ASP A 305 14.67 -23.92 -14.62
N VAL A 306 13.82 -23.41 -13.74
CA VAL A 306 13.50 -24.04 -12.47
C VAL A 306 12.45 -25.09 -12.76
N ASP A 307 12.84 -26.36 -12.60
CA ASP A 307 11.92 -27.49 -12.60
C ASP A 307 10.66 -27.07 -11.80
N PRO A 308 9.47 -27.04 -12.42
CA PRO A 308 8.22 -26.67 -11.75
C PRO A 308 8.00 -27.43 -10.44
N MET A 309 8.62 -28.61 -10.27
CA MET A 309 8.62 -29.33 -9.00
C MET A 309 9.39 -28.62 -7.86
N ALA A 310 10.49 -27.92 -8.13
CA ALA A 310 11.33 -27.34 -7.07
C ALA A 310 10.74 -26.07 -6.44
N ALA A 311 10.05 -25.22 -7.22
CA ALA A 311 9.41 -24.01 -6.71
C ALA A 311 8.14 -24.32 -5.91
N SER A 312 7.44 -25.41 -6.24
CA SER A 312 6.22 -25.82 -5.54
C SER A 312 6.50 -26.42 -4.16
N LEU A 313 7.69 -27.02 -3.97
CA LEU A 313 8.18 -27.58 -2.70
C LEU A 313 8.54 -26.55 -1.61
N ALA A 314 8.46 -25.24 -1.89
CA ALA A 314 8.81 -24.19 -0.90
C ALA A 314 7.68 -23.87 0.10
N HIS A 315 6.42 -24.19 -0.23
CA HIS A 315 5.26 -23.91 0.62
C HIS A 315 4.29 -25.09 0.63
N PHE A 316 3.40 -25.12 1.62
CA PHE A 316 2.25 -26.03 1.54
C PHE A 316 1.39 -25.62 0.36
N ALA A 317 1.04 -26.56 -0.49
CA ALA A 317 0.14 -26.32 -1.61
C ALA A 317 -0.88 -27.44 -1.72
N LEU A 318 -2.08 -27.05 -2.10
CA LEU A 318 -3.17 -27.94 -2.47
C LEU A 318 -3.53 -27.57 -3.91
N GLU A 319 -3.40 -28.49 -4.85
CA GLU A 319 -3.67 -28.25 -6.27
C GLU A 319 -5.13 -28.55 -6.61
N GLN A 320 -5.56 -28.06 -7.78
CA GLN A 320 -6.88 -28.40 -8.30
C GLN A 320 -6.95 -29.90 -8.63
N ASN A 321 -7.97 -30.59 -8.14
CA ASN A 321 -8.22 -31.99 -8.47
C ASN A 321 -8.36 -32.18 -10.00
N TYR A 322 -7.84 -33.30 -10.52
CA TYR A 322 -7.94 -33.64 -11.94
C TYR A 322 -8.38 -35.11 -12.11
N PRO A 323 -9.38 -35.38 -12.96
CA PRO A 323 -10.21 -34.41 -13.70
C PRO A 323 -11.10 -33.56 -12.76
N ASN A 324 -11.58 -32.41 -13.24
CA ASN A 324 -12.64 -31.61 -12.59
C ASN A 324 -13.46 -30.86 -13.68
N PRO A 325 -14.76 -31.14 -13.88
CA PRO A 325 -15.55 -32.11 -13.14
C PRO A 325 -15.06 -33.55 -13.30
N PHE A 326 -15.37 -34.42 -12.34
CA PHE A 326 -14.91 -35.81 -12.31
C PHE A 326 -16.06 -36.82 -12.28
N ASN A 327 -15.81 -38.05 -12.75
CA ASN A 327 -16.75 -39.17 -12.75
C ASN A 327 -16.02 -40.54 -12.74
N PRO A 328 -16.23 -41.39 -11.73
CA PRO A 328 -16.46 -41.02 -10.33
C PRO A 328 -15.14 -40.71 -9.62
N GLU A 329 -13.98 -40.85 -10.27
CA GLU A 329 -12.67 -40.74 -9.63
C GLU A 329 -11.93 -39.45 -10.00
N THR A 330 -11.19 -38.91 -9.04
CA THR A 330 -10.29 -37.77 -9.24
C THR A 330 -9.04 -37.90 -8.37
N SER A 331 -7.98 -37.23 -8.79
CA SER A 331 -6.73 -37.16 -8.05
C SER A 331 -6.49 -35.74 -7.56
N ILE A 332 -6.12 -35.60 -6.29
CA ILE A 332 -5.80 -34.35 -5.61
C ILE A 332 -4.30 -34.35 -5.34
N ARG A 333 -3.56 -33.47 -6.02
CA ARG A 333 -2.13 -33.27 -5.76
C ARG A 333 -1.93 -32.24 -4.66
N TYR A 334 -0.98 -32.48 -3.77
CA TYR A 334 -0.62 -31.57 -2.69
C TYR A 334 0.87 -31.64 -2.39
N ILE A 335 1.39 -30.58 -1.77
CA ILE A 335 2.80 -30.42 -1.47
C ILE A 335 2.99 -30.10 0.01
N VAL A 336 4.00 -30.74 0.57
CA VAL A 336 4.44 -30.61 1.95
C VAL A 336 5.89 -30.12 1.90
N PRO A 337 6.21 -28.88 2.32
CA PRO A 337 7.56 -28.32 2.17
C PRO A 337 8.50 -28.76 3.30
N ARG A 338 7.96 -29.30 4.39
CA ARG A 338 8.65 -29.75 5.59
C ARG A 338 7.79 -30.76 6.33
N PHE A 339 8.41 -31.59 7.17
CA PHE A 339 7.70 -32.56 7.99
C PHE A 339 6.47 -31.95 8.68
N ALA A 340 5.29 -32.54 8.44
CA ALA A 340 4.04 -32.13 9.06
C ALA A 340 3.02 -33.27 9.08
N HIS A 341 2.11 -33.24 10.05
CA HIS A 341 0.92 -34.08 10.03
C HIS A 341 -0.11 -33.49 9.08
N VAL A 342 -0.43 -34.21 8.00
CA VAL A 342 -1.35 -33.76 6.95
C VAL A 342 -2.68 -34.47 7.09
N GLN A 343 -3.75 -33.69 7.10
CA GLN A 343 -5.13 -34.17 7.00
C GLN A 343 -5.80 -33.57 5.75
N ILE A 344 -6.43 -34.41 4.92
CA ILE A 344 -7.26 -33.96 3.79
C ILE A 344 -8.68 -34.49 3.95
N ASP A 345 -9.62 -33.58 4.14
CA ASP A 345 -11.04 -33.84 4.29
C ASP A 345 -11.80 -33.50 3.01
N ILE A 346 -12.79 -34.31 2.66
CA ILE A 346 -13.83 -34.02 1.67
C ILE A 346 -15.04 -33.44 2.40
N LEU A 347 -15.58 -32.32 1.91
CA LEU A 347 -16.70 -31.60 2.52
C LEU A 347 -17.84 -31.38 1.53
N ASP A 348 -19.06 -31.33 2.05
CA ASP A 348 -20.22 -30.90 1.29
C ASP A 348 -20.30 -29.37 1.15
N ALA A 349 -21.33 -28.89 0.45
CA ALA A 349 -21.57 -27.46 0.23
C ALA A 349 -21.84 -26.66 1.52
N TYR A 350 -22.14 -27.33 2.64
CA TYR A 350 -22.35 -26.71 3.94
C TYR A 350 -21.09 -26.76 4.82
N GLY A 351 -19.96 -27.28 4.31
CA GLY A 351 -18.71 -27.41 5.04
C GLY A 351 -18.68 -28.58 6.03
N ARG A 352 -19.61 -29.54 5.93
CA ARG A 352 -19.60 -30.76 6.76
C ARG A 352 -18.63 -31.75 6.17
N VAL A 353 -17.77 -32.34 7.01
CA VAL A 353 -16.84 -33.40 6.60
C VAL A 353 -17.62 -34.67 6.26
N LEU A 354 -17.45 -35.14 5.03
CA LEU A 354 -18.04 -36.39 4.53
C LEU A 354 -17.08 -37.56 4.69
N GLU A 355 -15.79 -37.34 4.38
CA GLU A 355 -14.74 -38.35 4.41
C GLU A 355 -13.37 -37.69 4.62
N THR A 356 -12.42 -38.41 5.22
CA THR A 356 -11.01 -37.99 5.32
C THR A 356 -10.15 -38.96 4.50
N ILE A 357 -9.55 -38.46 3.43
CA ILE A 357 -8.79 -39.27 2.45
C ILE A 357 -7.28 -39.31 2.74
N VAL A 358 -6.79 -38.42 3.59
CA VAL A 358 -5.41 -38.43 4.11
C VAL A 358 -5.44 -38.04 5.58
N ASN A 359 -4.74 -38.78 6.44
CA ASN A 359 -4.54 -38.41 7.85
C ASN A 359 -3.25 -39.05 8.38
N GLN A 360 -2.10 -38.48 8.05
CA GLN A 360 -0.80 -39.05 8.42
C GLN A 360 0.34 -38.02 8.40
N PRO A 361 1.44 -38.29 9.14
CA PRO A 361 2.68 -37.55 8.94
C PRO A 361 3.22 -37.72 7.52
N ARG A 362 3.73 -36.63 6.95
CA ARG A 362 4.39 -36.56 5.65
C ARG A 362 5.69 -35.80 5.78
N GLU A 363 6.73 -36.32 5.14
CA GLU A 363 8.00 -35.62 4.94
C GLU A 363 7.86 -34.53 3.87
N ALA A 364 8.93 -33.76 3.65
CA ALA A 364 8.97 -32.83 2.54
C ALA A 364 8.81 -33.57 1.19
N GLY A 365 7.86 -33.17 0.36
CA GLY A 365 7.58 -33.82 -0.92
C GLY A 365 6.26 -33.41 -1.58
N SER A 366 6.03 -33.92 -2.78
CA SER A 366 4.75 -33.83 -3.50
C SER A 366 4.04 -35.18 -3.42
N TYR A 367 2.73 -35.14 -3.19
CA TYR A 367 1.91 -36.31 -2.94
C TYR A 367 0.61 -36.20 -3.73
N THR A 368 -0.01 -37.35 -4.00
CA THR A 368 -1.32 -37.44 -4.64
C THR A 368 -2.24 -38.26 -3.75
N ALA A 369 -3.45 -37.76 -3.50
CA ALA A 369 -4.54 -38.50 -2.87
C ALA A 369 -5.63 -38.74 -3.90
N ASN A 370 -6.20 -39.94 -3.91
CA ASN A 370 -7.32 -40.27 -4.79
C ASN A 370 -8.62 -40.14 -4.02
N PHE A 371 -9.67 -39.69 -4.70
CA PHE A 371 -11.03 -39.66 -4.18
C PHE A 371 -11.97 -40.32 -5.19
N ASN A 372 -12.81 -41.23 -4.71
CA ASN A 372 -13.86 -41.86 -5.50
C ASN A 372 -15.23 -41.40 -4.97
N GLY A 373 -15.98 -40.72 -5.86
CA GLY A 373 -17.28 -40.13 -5.62
C GLY A 373 -18.47 -41.07 -5.78
N ASP A 374 -18.28 -42.39 -5.95
CA ASP A 374 -19.36 -43.33 -6.26
C ASP A 374 -20.48 -43.35 -5.21
N ASN A 375 -20.14 -43.14 -3.94
CA ASN A 375 -21.10 -43.08 -2.84
C ASN A 375 -21.69 -41.68 -2.60
N HIS A 376 -21.41 -40.72 -3.48
CA HIS A 376 -21.85 -39.34 -3.39
C HIS A 376 -22.74 -38.96 -4.60
N VAL A 377 -23.58 -37.92 -4.44
CA VAL A 377 -24.48 -37.45 -5.52
C VAL A 377 -23.75 -36.45 -6.42
N SER A 378 -24.18 -36.28 -7.68
CA SER A 378 -23.65 -35.20 -8.52
C SER A 378 -23.83 -33.84 -7.84
N GLY A 379 -22.80 -33.00 -7.85
CA GLY A 379 -22.84 -31.73 -7.13
C GLY A 379 -21.48 -31.09 -6.89
N VAL A 380 -21.52 -29.97 -6.15
CA VAL A 380 -20.33 -29.24 -5.73
C VAL A 380 -19.87 -29.75 -4.38
N TYR A 381 -18.58 -30.06 -4.30
CA TYR A 381 -17.89 -30.48 -3.08
C TYR A 381 -16.67 -29.60 -2.86
N PHE A 382 -16.14 -29.66 -1.65
CA PHE A 382 -14.87 -29.03 -1.30
C PHE A 382 -13.91 -30.07 -0.75
N TYR A 383 -12.62 -29.80 -0.84
CA TYR A 383 -11.61 -30.55 -0.12
C TYR A 383 -10.70 -29.57 0.61
N ARG A 384 -10.37 -29.91 1.85
CA ARG A 384 -9.59 -29.09 2.76
C ARG A 384 -8.36 -29.85 3.19
N MET A 385 -7.19 -29.25 3.03
CA MET A 385 -5.94 -29.72 3.61
C MET A 385 -5.62 -28.91 4.87
N THR A 386 -5.30 -29.61 5.95
CA THR A 386 -4.77 -29.03 7.19
C THR A 386 -3.39 -29.61 7.49
N ALA A 387 -2.41 -28.75 7.75
CA ALA A 387 -1.05 -29.14 8.10
C ALA A 387 -0.42 -28.09 9.05
N GLY A 388 -0.39 -28.40 10.35
CA GLY A 388 -0.05 -27.43 11.39
C GLY A 388 -1.04 -26.24 11.39
N ASP A 389 -0.53 -25.01 11.33
CA ASP A 389 -1.34 -23.79 11.28
C ASP A 389 -1.88 -23.45 9.87
N VAL A 390 -1.54 -24.25 8.85
CA VAL A 390 -1.95 -24.00 7.47
C VAL A 390 -3.23 -24.76 7.15
N THR A 391 -4.23 -24.04 6.62
CA THR A 391 -5.46 -24.61 6.07
C THR A 391 -5.67 -24.10 4.64
N LEU A 392 -5.80 -25.02 3.68
CA LEU A 392 -6.06 -24.74 2.27
C LEU A 392 -7.35 -25.43 1.84
N VAL A 393 -8.18 -24.76 1.05
CA VAL A 393 -9.47 -25.30 0.59
C VAL A 393 -9.60 -25.10 -0.91
N ARG A 394 -10.13 -26.11 -1.60
CA ARG A 394 -10.51 -26.02 -3.02
C ARG A 394 -11.84 -26.69 -3.29
N LYS A 395 -12.43 -26.31 -4.44
CA LYS A 395 -13.72 -26.78 -4.92
C LYS A 395 -13.52 -27.89 -5.96
N MET A 396 -14.38 -28.90 -5.95
CA MET A 396 -14.49 -29.93 -6.99
C MET A 396 -15.95 -30.16 -7.37
N ILE A 397 -16.19 -30.69 -8.56
CA ILE A 397 -17.54 -30.94 -9.12
C ILE A 397 -17.61 -32.41 -9.51
N LEU A 398 -18.50 -33.16 -8.86
CA LEU A 398 -18.82 -34.54 -9.23
C LEU A 398 -19.96 -34.53 -10.26
N MET A 399 -19.78 -35.18 -11.40
CA MET A 399 -20.80 -35.38 -12.42
C MET A 399 -20.97 -36.86 -12.70
N LYS A 400 -22.08 -37.46 -12.30
CA LYS A 400 -22.47 -38.82 -12.69
C LYS A 400 -23.11 -38.85 -14.07
#